data_AF-A0A7S3PH06-F1
#
_entry.id   AF-A0A7S3PH06-F1
#
_cell.length_a   1.000
_cell.length_b   1.000
_cell.length_c   1.000
_cell.angle_alpha   90.00
_cell.angle_beta   90.00
_cell.angle_gamma   90.00
#
_symmetry.space_group_name_H-M   'P 1'
#
loop_
_entity.id
_entity.type
_entity.pdbx_description
1 polymer ?
#
loop_
_entity_poly.entity_id
_entity_poly.type
_entity_poly.pdbx_seq_one_letter_code
_entity_poly.pdbx_strand_id
1 'polypeptide(L)'
;MVEDLEKFLIEKSGTGETFDSWEFAENNGLDHDKVVGALKSLSGAEFVVSTQLETRFYTLTDEAKSYVDNGSPEFQFLKLVSEMGKISAAEAKKHPIGFGKSMRNKWLSKEGEEFTLKVNLSEMNDDLQENLKTLVAKNGAEDALEKNVLKELNKRKLLKLVSRKHYSVEKGPMWAPERKKVATTITKEMIDTGSWKDEQFKATNWHSTGLREQGGYLHPLLLVRMEYRKILIGMGFEEMPTNKWVESSFWNFDALFQPQQHPARDAHDTFFIKQPAECSLESIPKDYVDVVRKTHEVGGFGSIGYRYDWSLQESKKNLLRTHTTAGM
;
A
#
# COMPACT_ATOMS: atom_id res chain seq x y z
N MET A 1 8.56 35.43 0.44
CA MET A 1 9.14 34.37 -0.42
C MET A 1 8.10 33.68 -1.31
N VAL A 2 7.04 33.04 -0.79
CA VAL A 2 6.01 32.40 -1.67
C VAL A 2 5.10 33.43 -2.33
N GLU A 3 4.69 34.47 -1.61
CA GLU A 3 3.84 35.55 -2.17
C GLU A 3 4.58 36.38 -3.24
N ASP A 4 5.90 36.56 -3.10
CA ASP A 4 6.72 37.22 -4.11
C ASP A 4 6.81 36.37 -5.38
N LEU A 5 6.93 35.04 -5.24
CA LEU A 5 7.03 34.12 -6.36
C LEU A 5 5.72 34.04 -7.16
N GLU A 6 4.56 34.10 -6.51
CA GLU A 6 3.27 34.21 -7.20
C GLU A 6 3.17 35.51 -8.02
N LYS A 7 3.63 36.65 -7.49
CA LYS A 7 3.65 37.93 -8.23
C LYS A 7 4.56 37.85 -9.46
N PHE A 8 5.78 37.35 -9.32
CA PHE A 8 6.72 37.18 -10.43
C PHE A 8 6.17 36.27 -11.54
N LEU A 9 5.47 35.19 -11.18
CA LEU A 9 4.83 34.30 -12.16
C LEU A 9 3.65 34.98 -12.87
N ILE A 10 2.85 35.77 -12.14
CA ILE A 10 1.74 36.54 -12.73
C ILE A 10 2.29 37.58 -13.71
N GLU A 11 3.34 38.33 -13.35
CA GLU A 11 3.98 39.31 -14.24
C GLU A 11 4.52 38.65 -15.50
N LYS A 12 5.23 37.52 -15.36
CA LYS A 12 5.77 36.78 -16.50
C LYS A 12 4.67 36.20 -17.40
N SER A 13 3.57 35.70 -16.83
CA SER A 13 2.41 35.26 -17.62
C SER A 13 1.67 36.41 -18.31
N GLY A 14 1.86 37.64 -17.81
CA GLY A 14 1.25 38.86 -18.35
C GLY A 14 1.86 39.33 -19.67
N THR A 15 3.09 38.90 -20.01
CA THR A 15 3.77 39.29 -21.25
C THR A 15 3.16 38.63 -22.50
N GLY A 16 2.22 37.69 -22.34
CA GLY A 16 1.49 37.03 -23.42
C GLY A 16 2.26 35.89 -24.11
N GLU A 17 3.51 35.66 -23.71
CA GLU A 17 4.31 34.52 -24.16
C GLU A 17 4.10 33.34 -23.21
N THR A 18 3.98 32.14 -23.79
CA THR A 18 3.99 30.90 -23.01
C THR A 18 5.41 30.66 -22.49
N PHE A 19 5.54 30.25 -21.23
CA PHE A 19 6.84 29.98 -20.64
C PHE A 19 6.85 28.64 -19.92
N ASP A 20 8.03 28.02 -19.88
CA ASP A 20 8.24 26.75 -19.22
C ASP A 20 8.57 26.95 -17.74
N SER A 21 7.91 26.20 -16.86
CA SER A 21 8.13 26.30 -15.42
C SER A 21 9.55 25.89 -15.00
N TRP A 22 10.20 24.98 -15.72
CA TRP A 22 11.57 24.54 -15.44
C TRP A 22 12.60 25.58 -15.88
N GLU A 23 12.48 26.09 -17.11
CA GLU A 23 13.37 27.16 -17.60
C GLU A 23 13.24 28.42 -16.74
N PHE A 24 12.02 28.74 -16.31
CA PHE A 24 11.78 29.83 -15.37
C PHE A 24 12.47 29.60 -14.01
N ALA A 25 12.39 28.39 -13.46
CA ALA A 25 13.05 28.05 -12.20
C ALA A 25 14.58 28.17 -12.31
N GLU A 26 15.15 27.66 -13.40
CA GLU A 26 16.60 27.67 -13.66
C GLU A 26 17.13 29.10 -13.86
N ASN A 27 16.45 29.92 -14.67
CA ASN A 27 16.84 31.30 -14.94
C ASN A 27 16.81 32.21 -13.70
N ASN A 28 15.97 31.87 -12.71
CA ASN A 28 15.82 32.66 -11.48
C ASN A 28 16.52 32.02 -10.27
N GLY A 29 17.21 30.88 -10.44
CA GLY A 29 17.86 30.16 -9.34
C GLY A 29 16.88 29.67 -8.27
N LEU A 30 15.63 29.37 -8.67
CA LEU A 30 14.55 28.95 -7.79
C LEU A 30 14.40 27.43 -7.79
N ASP A 31 13.95 26.90 -6.67
CA ASP A 31 13.57 25.48 -6.54
C ASP A 31 12.27 25.22 -7.33
N HIS A 32 12.33 24.30 -8.29
CA HIS A 32 11.21 23.96 -9.18
C HIS A 32 9.98 23.49 -8.40
N ASP A 33 10.16 22.78 -7.28
CA ASP A 33 9.03 22.31 -6.48
C ASP A 33 8.21 23.47 -5.88
N LYS A 34 8.89 24.59 -5.53
CA LYS A 34 8.22 25.81 -5.05
C LYS A 34 7.48 26.52 -6.18
N VAL A 35 8.06 26.55 -7.38
CA VAL A 35 7.42 27.11 -8.58
C VAL A 35 6.17 26.32 -8.94
N VAL A 36 6.24 24.99 -8.93
CA VAL A 36 5.08 24.11 -9.17
C VAL A 36 4.00 24.30 -8.12
N GLY A 37 4.37 24.47 -6.84
CA GLY A 37 3.43 24.77 -5.77
C GLY A 37 2.66 26.08 -6.01
N ALA A 38 3.37 27.15 -6.39
CA ALA A 38 2.77 28.44 -6.72
C ALA A 38 1.91 28.38 -7.98
N LEU A 39 2.34 27.67 -9.03
CA LEU A 39 1.55 27.48 -10.25
C LEU A 39 0.24 26.75 -9.98
N LYS A 40 0.23 25.72 -9.13
CA LYS A 40 -1.01 25.02 -8.74
C LYS A 40 -1.96 25.94 -7.95
N SER A 41 -1.41 26.79 -7.09
CA SER A 41 -2.15 27.81 -6.33
C SER A 41 -2.82 28.84 -7.26
N LEU A 42 -2.09 29.30 -8.28
CA LEU A 42 -2.56 30.25 -9.30
C LEU A 42 -3.56 29.61 -10.27
N SER A 43 -3.31 28.38 -10.71
CA SER A 43 -4.22 27.62 -11.57
C SER A 43 -5.54 27.29 -10.86
N GLY A 44 -5.50 26.94 -9.57
CA GLY A 44 -6.71 26.76 -8.76
C GLY A 44 -7.53 28.03 -8.54
N ALA A 45 -6.94 29.21 -8.80
CA ALA A 45 -7.63 30.49 -8.82
C ALA A 45 -7.91 31.01 -10.24
N GLU A 46 -7.65 30.20 -11.27
CA GLU A 46 -7.85 30.52 -12.70
C GLU A 46 -7.05 31.73 -13.21
N PHE A 47 -6.01 32.17 -12.48
CA PHE A 47 -5.11 33.24 -12.92
C PHE A 47 -4.22 32.79 -14.08
N VAL A 48 -3.96 31.48 -14.15
CA VAL A 48 -2.99 30.86 -15.04
C VAL A 48 -3.53 29.51 -15.50
N VAL A 49 -3.35 29.19 -16.78
CA VAL A 49 -3.59 27.84 -17.30
C VAL A 49 -2.25 27.11 -17.35
N SER A 50 -2.13 26.02 -16.58
CA SER A 50 -0.91 25.20 -16.56
C SER A 50 -1.17 23.86 -17.23
N THR A 51 -0.48 23.59 -18.33
CA THR A 51 -0.51 22.29 -19.02
C THR A 51 0.70 21.47 -18.60
N GLN A 52 0.48 20.26 -18.08
CA GLN A 52 1.57 19.40 -17.64
C GLN A 52 2.25 18.73 -18.83
N LEU A 53 3.57 18.88 -18.90
CA LEU A 53 4.45 18.22 -19.87
C LEU A 53 5.42 17.28 -19.15
N GLU A 54 5.82 16.22 -19.84
CA GLU A 54 6.79 15.25 -19.33
C GLU A 54 7.90 15.07 -20.36
N THR A 55 9.12 15.40 -19.96
CA THR A 55 10.34 15.13 -20.74
C THR A 55 11.12 14.01 -20.07
N ARG A 56 11.51 13.01 -20.86
CA ARG A 56 12.31 11.88 -20.41
C ARG A 56 13.69 11.95 -21.01
N PHE A 57 14.71 11.83 -20.16
CA PHE A 57 16.09 11.79 -20.60
C PHE A 57 16.91 10.84 -19.72
N TYR A 58 17.99 10.32 -20.27
CA TYR A 58 18.92 9.45 -19.58
C TYR A 58 20.01 10.28 -18.90
N THR A 59 20.20 10.05 -17.61
CA THR A 59 21.36 10.55 -16.86
C THR A 59 22.39 9.45 -16.69
N LEU A 60 23.66 9.80 -16.80
CA LEU A 60 24.76 8.87 -16.56
C LEU A 60 24.91 8.58 -15.06
N THR A 61 25.15 7.33 -14.70
CA THR A 61 25.59 6.96 -13.35
C THR A 61 27.05 7.40 -13.12
N ASP A 62 27.49 7.47 -11.87
CA ASP A 62 28.85 7.91 -11.56
C ASP A 62 29.92 6.97 -12.14
N GLU A 63 29.62 5.67 -12.22
CA GLU A 63 30.43 4.69 -12.98
C GLU A 63 30.50 5.05 -14.46
N ALA A 64 29.37 5.38 -15.08
CA ALA A 64 29.34 5.73 -16.50
C ALA A 64 30.07 7.06 -16.81
N LYS A 65 30.04 8.04 -15.89
CA LYS A 65 30.86 9.25 -16.00
C LYS A 65 32.35 8.90 -15.98
N SER A 66 32.77 8.00 -15.10
CA SER A 66 34.17 7.54 -15.05
C SER A 66 34.62 6.84 -16.34
N TYR A 67 33.70 6.18 -17.06
CA TYR A 67 33.98 5.56 -18.35
C TYR A 67 34.02 6.57 -19.51
N VAL A 68 33.30 7.68 -19.40
CA VAL A 68 33.42 8.80 -20.35
C VAL A 68 34.84 9.38 -20.29
N ASP A 69 35.39 9.55 -19.07
CA ASP A 69 36.71 10.16 -18.87
C ASP A 69 37.87 9.17 -19.09
N ASN A 70 37.78 7.95 -18.54
CA ASN A 70 38.89 6.98 -18.51
C ASN A 70 38.78 5.87 -19.56
N GLY A 71 37.75 5.87 -20.41
CA GLY A 71 37.46 4.80 -21.36
C GLY A 71 36.67 3.65 -20.75
N SER A 72 36.16 2.75 -21.59
CA SER A 72 35.36 1.60 -21.15
C SER A 72 36.19 0.62 -20.29
N PRO A 73 35.58 -0.09 -19.34
CA PRO A 73 36.26 -1.15 -18.57
C PRO A 73 36.96 -2.20 -19.45
N GLU A 74 36.38 -2.46 -20.61
CA GLU A 74 36.91 -3.36 -21.62
C GLU A 74 38.21 -2.81 -22.22
N PHE A 75 38.23 -1.54 -22.60
CA PHE A 75 39.41 -0.89 -23.19
C PHE A 75 40.50 -0.62 -22.15
N GLN A 76 40.13 -0.25 -20.92
CA GLN A 76 41.06 -0.13 -19.79
C GLN A 76 41.78 -1.46 -19.51
N PHE A 77 41.04 -2.58 -19.53
CA PHE A 77 41.62 -3.91 -19.35
C PHE A 77 42.56 -4.29 -20.51
N LEU A 78 42.16 -4.04 -21.76
CA LEU A 78 43.02 -4.33 -22.92
C LEU A 78 44.31 -3.50 -22.91
N LYS A 79 44.24 -2.22 -22.51
CA LYS A 79 45.42 -1.36 -22.33
C LYS A 79 46.37 -1.93 -21.27
N LEU A 80 45.84 -2.37 -20.14
CA LEU A 80 46.61 -3.01 -19.07
C LEU A 80 47.26 -4.33 -19.53
N VAL A 81 46.56 -5.14 -20.34
CA VAL A 81 47.14 -6.37 -20.93
C VAL A 81 48.27 -6.05 -21.91
N SER A 82 48.18 -4.96 -22.67
CA SER A 82 49.26 -4.56 -23.59
C SER A 82 50.49 -4.03 -22.91
N GLU A 83 50.32 -3.31 -21.80
CA GLU A 83 51.44 -2.78 -21.01
C GLU A 83 52.17 -3.90 -20.26
N MET A 84 51.45 -4.93 -19.82
CA MET A 84 52.05 -6.08 -19.12
C MET A 84 52.50 -7.22 -20.05
N GLY A 85 52.02 -7.26 -21.30
CA GLY A 85 52.30 -8.31 -22.30
C GLY A 85 51.64 -9.67 -22.01
N LYS A 86 51.70 -10.13 -20.76
CA LYS A 86 51.04 -11.34 -20.25
C LYS A 86 50.36 -11.04 -18.91
N ILE A 87 49.12 -11.49 -18.75
CA ILE A 87 48.38 -11.37 -17.50
C ILE A 87 48.08 -12.75 -16.92
N SER A 88 48.38 -12.92 -15.63
CA SER A 88 48.02 -14.12 -14.87
C SER A 88 46.51 -14.17 -14.57
N ALA A 89 45.96 -15.37 -14.42
CA ALA A 89 44.54 -15.56 -14.07
C ALA A 89 44.13 -14.90 -12.74
N ALA A 90 45.06 -14.65 -11.82
CA ALA A 90 44.81 -13.96 -10.56
C ALA A 90 44.63 -12.44 -10.74
N GLU A 91 45.45 -11.82 -11.58
CA GLU A 91 45.40 -10.38 -11.88
C GLU A 91 44.19 -10.05 -12.76
N ALA A 92 43.83 -10.93 -13.71
CA ALA A 92 42.64 -10.79 -14.54
C ALA A 92 41.33 -10.79 -13.73
N LYS A 93 41.26 -11.56 -12.63
CA LYS A 93 40.09 -11.64 -11.75
C LYS A 93 39.84 -10.35 -10.97
N LYS A 94 40.82 -9.44 -10.86
CA LYS A 94 40.63 -8.10 -10.26
C LYS A 94 39.78 -7.17 -11.14
N HIS A 95 39.69 -7.45 -12.44
CA HIS A 95 38.89 -6.69 -13.42
C HIS A 95 37.85 -7.59 -14.13
N PRO A 96 36.84 -8.11 -13.40
CA PRO A 96 35.95 -9.15 -13.89
C PRO A 96 35.08 -8.71 -15.08
N ILE A 97 34.71 -7.42 -15.15
CA ILE A 97 33.86 -6.85 -16.19
C ILE A 97 34.60 -6.79 -17.53
N GLY A 98 35.82 -6.24 -17.53
CA GLY A 98 36.68 -6.16 -18.72
C GLY A 98 37.10 -7.56 -19.19
N PHE A 99 37.57 -8.41 -18.27
CA PHE A 99 38.00 -9.78 -18.58
C PHE A 99 36.87 -10.64 -19.19
N GLY A 100 35.67 -10.61 -18.59
CA GLY A 100 34.54 -11.43 -19.04
C GLY A 100 33.98 -11.04 -20.40
N LYS A 101 34.13 -9.78 -20.84
CA LYS A 101 33.71 -9.35 -22.19
C LYS A 101 34.82 -9.55 -23.23
N SER A 102 36.08 -9.31 -22.87
CA SER A 102 37.23 -9.60 -23.73
C SER A 102 37.34 -11.10 -24.08
N MET A 103 36.98 -11.99 -23.16
CA MET A 103 36.86 -13.44 -23.44
C MET A 103 35.70 -13.77 -24.40
N ARG A 104 34.52 -13.16 -24.21
CA ARG A 104 33.35 -13.38 -25.08
C ARG A 104 33.57 -12.89 -26.51
N ASN A 105 34.29 -11.78 -26.66
CA ASN A 105 34.63 -11.20 -27.96
C ASN A 105 35.88 -11.83 -28.60
N LYS A 106 36.48 -12.86 -27.98
CA LYS A 106 37.70 -13.56 -28.44
C LYS A 106 38.91 -12.64 -28.62
N TRP A 107 39.02 -11.58 -27.82
CA TRP A 107 40.13 -10.62 -27.87
C TRP A 107 41.41 -11.12 -27.17
N LEU A 108 41.32 -12.22 -26.42
CA LEU A 108 42.42 -12.83 -25.68
C LEU A 108 42.71 -14.26 -26.16
N SER A 109 43.99 -14.64 -26.19
CA SER A 109 44.47 -16.02 -26.34
C SER A 109 44.94 -16.57 -24.99
N LYS A 110 44.73 -17.87 -24.76
CA LYS A 110 45.13 -18.56 -23.54
C LYS A 110 46.40 -19.38 -23.80
N GLU A 111 47.47 -19.07 -23.06
CA GLU A 111 48.71 -19.85 -23.02
C GLU A 111 48.90 -20.38 -21.60
N GLY A 112 48.48 -21.63 -21.34
CA GLY A 112 48.57 -22.22 -19.99
C GLY A 112 47.67 -21.52 -18.96
N GLU A 113 48.27 -20.94 -17.92
CA GLU A 113 47.59 -20.12 -16.89
C GLU A 113 47.60 -18.61 -17.18
N GLU A 114 48.15 -18.20 -18.34
CA GLU A 114 48.33 -16.81 -18.74
C GLU A 114 47.48 -16.44 -19.97
N PHE A 115 47.08 -15.17 -20.06
CA PHE A 115 46.31 -14.62 -21.18
C PHE A 115 47.12 -13.56 -21.93
N THR A 116 47.14 -13.65 -23.26
CA THR A 116 47.79 -12.72 -24.18
C THR A 116 46.78 -12.06 -25.11
N LEU A 117 47.11 -10.88 -25.64
CA LEU A 117 46.26 -10.19 -26.61
C LEU A 117 46.31 -10.88 -27.97
N LYS A 118 45.14 -11.18 -28.53
CA LYS A 118 45.01 -11.73 -29.89
C LYS A 118 44.76 -10.64 -30.95
N VAL A 119 44.41 -9.43 -30.52
CA VAL A 119 43.94 -8.34 -31.38
C VAL A 119 44.87 -7.13 -31.25
N ASN A 120 45.09 -6.43 -32.36
CA ASN A 120 45.83 -5.17 -32.38
C ASN A 120 44.96 -4.04 -31.79
N LEU A 121 45.44 -3.44 -30.70
CA LEU A 121 44.77 -2.33 -30.01
C LEU A 121 44.62 -1.06 -30.86
N SER A 122 45.49 -0.85 -31.84
CA SER A 122 45.51 0.33 -32.71
C SER A 122 44.35 0.40 -33.71
N GLU A 123 43.60 -0.69 -33.90
CA GLU A 123 42.45 -0.76 -34.81
C GLU A 123 41.10 -0.89 -34.09
N MET A 124 41.11 -0.96 -32.74
CA MET A 124 39.90 -1.09 -31.96
C MET A 124 39.35 0.28 -31.55
N ASN A 125 38.08 0.52 -31.88
CA ASN A 125 37.34 1.69 -31.41
C ASN A 125 36.59 1.35 -30.12
N ASP A 126 36.57 2.28 -29.16
CA ASP A 126 35.80 2.13 -27.93
C ASP A 126 34.35 2.56 -28.15
N ASP A 127 33.58 1.65 -28.77
CA ASP A 127 32.17 1.87 -29.08
C ASP A 127 31.35 2.25 -27.84
N LEU A 128 31.71 1.75 -26.65
CA LEU A 128 30.96 2.04 -25.42
C LEU A 128 31.23 3.48 -24.97
N GLN A 129 32.49 3.92 -24.99
CA GLN A 129 32.84 5.31 -24.66
C GLN A 129 32.26 6.30 -25.67
N GLU A 130 32.28 5.99 -26.97
CA GLU A 130 31.68 6.84 -28.00
C GLU A 130 30.16 6.95 -27.84
N ASN A 131 29.47 5.85 -27.54
CA ASN A 131 28.03 5.86 -27.26
C ASN A 131 27.69 6.68 -26.00
N LEU A 132 28.53 6.63 -24.96
CA LEU A 132 28.34 7.47 -23.77
C LEU A 132 28.60 8.95 -24.07
N LYS A 133 29.64 9.28 -24.85
CA LYS A 133 29.96 10.67 -25.27
C LYS A 133 28.87 11.27 -26.15
N THR A 134 28.33 10.50 -27.09
CA THR A 134 27.22 10.94 -27.96
C THR A 134 25.93 11.16 -27.16
N LEU A 135 25.68 10.34 -26.13
CA LEU A 135 24.55 10.52 -25.21
C LEU A 135 24.72 11.79 -24.35
N VAL A 136 25.94 12.12 -23.91
CA VAL A 136 26.25 13.39 -23.22
C VAL A 136 26.06 14.59 -24.15
N ALA A 137 26.58 14.51 -25.38
CA ALA A 137 26.50 15.60 -26.36
C ALA A 137 25.05 15.95 -26.75
N LYS A 138 24.13 14.99 -26.67
CA LYS A 138 22.69 15.16 -26.94
C LYS A 138 21.84 15.32 -25.66
N ASN A 139 22.44 15.70 -24.52
CA ASN A 139 21.75 15.91 -23.24
C ASN A 139 20.88 14.73 -22.77
N GLY A 140 21.25 13.50 -23.10
CA GLY A 140 20.53 12.30 -22.66
C GLY A 140 19.20 12.05 -23.39
N ALA A 141 18.94 12.67 -24.54
CA ALA A 141 17.71 12.46 -25.30
C ALA A 141 17.47 10.98 -25.64
N GLU A 142 16.21 10.52 -25.59
CA GLU A 142 15.86 9.12 -25.91
C GLU A 142 16.17 8.74 -27.37
N ASP A 143 16.14 9.71 -28.29
CA ASP A 143 16.50 9.54 -29.71
C ASP A 143 18.00 9.71 -29.98
N ALA A 144 18.83 9.86 -28.94
CA ALA A 144 20.26 10.07 -29.11
C ALA A 144 20.98 8.85 -29.73
N LEU A 145 20.49 7.65 -29.41
CA LEU A 145 21.08 6.35 -29.75
C LEU A 145 20.00 5.36 -30.20
N GLU A 146 20.42 4.28 -30.87
CA GLU A 146 19.51 3.19 -31.22
C GLU A 146 18.92 2.50 -29.98
N LYS A 147 17.65 2.10 -30.08
CA LYS A 147 16.89 1.46 -28.99
C LYS A 147 17.56 0.20 -28.42
N ASN A 148 18.32 -0.54 -29.24
CA ASN A 148 19.03 -1.74 -28.81
C ASN A 148 20.24 -1.41 -27.92
N VAL A 149 20.99 -0.37 -28.28
CA VAL A 149 22.16 0.11 -27.53
C VAL A 149 21.72 0.68 -26.18
N LEU A 150 20.64 1.46 -26.15
CA LEU A 150 20.07 2.00 -24.90
C LEU A 150 19.61 0.90 -23.93
N LYS A 151 18.99 -0.17 -24.44
CA LYS A 151 18.61 -1.34 -23.63
C LYS A 151 19.82 -2.04 -23.03
N GLU A 152 20.90 -2.17 -23.79
CA GLU A 152 22.13 -2.79 -23.31
C GLU A 152 22.80 -1.94 -22.21
N LEU A 153 22.91 -0.63 -22.43
CA LEU A 153 23.49 0.30 -21.46
C LEU A 153 22.66 0.38 -20.17
N ASN A 154 21.33 0.32 -20.28
CA ASN A 154 20.43 0.26 -19.13
C ASN A 154 20.56 -1.08 -18.36
N LYS A 155 20.66 -2.22 -19.08
CA LYS A 155 20.92 -3.54 -18.45
C LYS A 155 22.24 -3.58 -17.69
N ARG A 156 23.24 -2.81 -18.14
CA ARG A 156 24.54 -2.63 -17.48
C ARG A 156 24.51 -1.61 -16.32
N LYS A 157 23.36 -1.00 -16.01
CA LYS A 157 23.18 0.03 -14.97
C LYS A 157 24.03 1.29 -15.20
N LEU A 158 24.36 1.60 -16.45
CA LEU A 158 25.14 2.79 -16.82
C LEU A 158 24.27 4.03 -17.03
N LEU A 159 22.97 3.83 -17.25
CA LEU A 159 21.98 4.87 -17.50
C LEU A 159 20.91 4.83 -16.42
N LYS A 160 20.46 6.00 -15.98
CA LYS A 160 19.29 6.20 -15.15
C LYS A 160 18.30 7.07 -15.90
N LEU A 161 17.13 6.50 -16.22
CA LEU A 161 16.05 7.25 -16.84
C LEU A 161 15.44 8.22 -15.83
N VAL A 162 15.49 9.52 -16.14
CA VAL A 162 14.89 10.58 -15.34
C VAL A 162 13.70 11.13 -16.12
N SER A 163 12.52 11.04 -15.51
CA SER A 163 11.31 11.71 -15.99
C SER A 163 11.20 13.05 -15.28
N ARG A 164 11.30 14.13 -16.04
CA ARG A 164 11.13 15.50 -15.56
C ARG A 164 9.74 15.98 -15.93
N LYS A 165 8.95 16.31 -14.91
CA LYS A 165 7.64 16.93 -15.08
C LYS A 165 7.81 18.44 -15.00
N HIS A 166 7.39 19.14 -16.03
CA HIS A 166 7.39 20.59 -16.12
C HIS A 166 6.04 21.07 -16.65
N TYR A 167 5.74 22.35 -16.49
CA TYR A 167 4.45 22.90 -16.86
C TYR A 167 4.65 24.01 -17.88
N SER A 168 3.93 23.91 -18.99
CA SER A 168 3.75 25.06 -19.89
C SER A 168 2.68 25.97 -19.28
N VAL A 169 3.04 27.23 -19.12
CA VAL A 169 2.24 28.21 -18.39
C VAL A 169 1.70 29.26 -19.35
N GLU A 170 0.38 29.40 -19.39
CA GLU A 170 -0.33 30.38 -20.22
C GLU A 170 -1.20 31.32 -19.36
N LYS A 171 -1.54 32.46 -19.93
CA LYS A 171 -2.41 33.45 -19.29
C LYS A 171 -3.81 32.88 -19.06
N GLY A 172 -4.28 32.89 -17.81
CA GLY A 172 -5.61 32.42 -17.44
C GLY A 172 -6.72 33.44 -17.68
N PRO A 173 -7.99 33.00 -17.67
CA PRO A 173 -9.15 33.86 -17.90
C PRO A 173 -9.35 34.92 -16.80
N MET A 174 -8.95 34.61 -15.56
CA MET A 174 -9.06 35.52 -14.41
C MET A 174 -7.74 36.22 -14.09
N TRP A 175 -6.84 36.36 -15.07
CA TRP A 175 -5.56 37.03 -14.89
C TRP A 175 -5.75 38.49 -14.44
N ALA A 176 -5.07 38.86 -13.37
CA ALA A 176 -4.96 40.23 -12.89
C ALA A 176 -3.54 40.49 -12.35
N PRO A 177 -3.02 41.73 -12.43
CA PRO A 177 -1.66 42.06 -12.00
C PRO A 177 -1.42 41.85 -10.50
N GLU A 178 -2.47 41.92 -9.68
CA GLU A 178 -2.40 41.54 -8.27
C GLU A 178 -3.52 40.56 -7.91
N ARG A 179 -3.13 39.49 -7.21
CA ARG A 179 -4.07 38.51 -6.67
C ARG A 179 -4.72 39.06 -5.39
N LYS A 180 -5.99 39.48 -5.50
CA LYS A 180 -6.81 39.74 -4.30
C LYS A 180 -7.26 38.41 -3.70
N LYS A 181 -6.92 38.15 -2.44
CA LYS A 181 -7.42 36.98 -1.71
C LYS A 181 -8.92 37.19 -1.46
N VAL A 182 -9.76 36.39 -2.13
CA VAL A 182 -11.20 36.35 -1.89
C VAL A 182 -11.50 35.83 -0.48
N ALA A 183 -12.46 36.43 0.20
CA ALA A 183 -12.88 36.00 1.52
C ALA A 183 -13.49 34.59 1.47
N THR A 184 -13.12 33.72 2.42
CA THR A 184 -13.61 32.33 2.49
C THR A 184 -14.93 32.21 3.25
N THR A 185 -15.14 33.06 4.25
CA THR A 185 -16.31 33.05 5.13
C THR A 185 -16.69 34.47 5.48
N ILE A 186 -17.99 34.72 5.63
CA ILE A 186 -18.51 35.98 6.13
C ILE A 186 -18.10 36.10 7.61
N THR A 187 -17.43 37.19 7.96
CA THR A 187 -17.09 37.50 9.36
C THR A 187 -18.14 38.41 9.97
N LYS A 188 -18.19 38.44 11.30
CA LYS A 188 -19.10 39.34 12.03
C LYS A 188 -18.85 40.82 11.70
N GLU A 189 -17.59 41.22 11.58
CA GLU A 189 -17.19 42.59 11.24
C GLU A 189 -17.65 43.01 9.84
N MET A 190 -17.63 42.09 8.87
CA MET A 190 -18.17 42.35 7.53
C MET A 190 -19.68 42.60 7.57
N ILE A 191 -20.41 41.86 8.43
CA ILE A 191 -21.86 42.06 8.62
C ILE A 191 -22.13 43.43 9.25
N ASP A 192 -21.36 43.80 10.27
CA ASP A 192 -21.53 45.07 11.01
C ASP A 192 -21.19 46.30 10.14
N THR A 193 -20.19 46.20 9.26
CA THR A 193 -19.75 47.30 8.37
C THR A 193 -20.47 47.32 7.01
N GLY A 194 -21.12 46.22 6.62
CA GLY A 194 -21.75 46.06 5.32
C GLY A 194 -20.79 45.77 4.16
N SER A 195 -19.50 45.55 4.44
CA SER A 195 -18.48 45.30 3.40
C SER A 195 -18.68 44.00 2.63
N TRP A 196 -19.47 43.05 3.17
CA TRP A 196 -19.81 41.79 2.51
C TRP A 196 -20.55 41.97 1.17
N LYS A 197 -21.15 43.14 0.91
CA LYS A 197 -21.87 43.40 -0.35
C LYS A 197 -20.93 43.61 -1.54
N ASP A 198 -19.77 44.20 -1.29
CA ASP A 198 -18.81 44.58 -2.34
C ASP A 198 -17.64 43.58 -2.45
N GLU A 199 -17.52 42.67 -1.48
CA GLU A 199 -16.45 41.67 -1.41
C GLU A 199 -16.80 40.39 -2.18
N GLN A 200 -15.83 39.84 -2.92
CA GLN A 200 -16.00 38.56 -3.61
C GLN A 200 -15.67 37.41 -2.67
N PHE A 201 -16.58 36.44 -2.57
CA PHE A 201 -16.39 35.23 -1.77
C PHE A 201 -15.99 34.04 -2.63
N LYS A 202 -15.17 33.16 -2.05
CA LYS A 202 -14.85 31.88 -2.68
C LYS A 202 -16.12 31.03 -2.80
N ALA A 203 -16.42 30.55 -4.01
CA ALA A 203 -17.54 29.66 -4.24
C ALA A 203 -17.40 28.38 -3.40
N THR A 204 -18.48 27.98 -2.73
CA THR A 204 -18.51 26.76 -1.93
C THR A 204 -18.59 25.53 -2.83
N ASN A 205 -17.77 24.53 -2.56
CA ASN A 205 -17.82 23.26 -3.29
C ASN A 205 -18.94 22.35 -2.76
N TRP A 206 -20.08 22.37 -3.42
CA TRP A 206 -21.25 21.54 -3.10
C TRP A 206 -21.08 20.05 -3.43
N HIS A 207 -20.01 19.66 -4.14
CA HIS A 207 -19.67 18.26 -4.39
C HIS A 207 -18.84 17.64 -3.25
N SER A 208 -18.65 18.35 -2.14
CA SER A 208 -17.98 17.82 -0.95
C SER A 208 -18.97 17.21 0.03
N THR A 209 -18.54 16.17 0.75
CA THR A 209 -19.38 15.44 1.73
C THR A 209 -19.64 16.20 3.03
N GLY A 210 -19.15 17.44 3.16
CA GLY A 210 -19.21 18.21 4.40
C GLY A 210 -18.43 17.58 5.55
N LEU A 211 -18.61 18.16 6.73
CA LEU A 211 -18.05 17.63 7.97
C LEU A 211 -18.96 16.52 8.49
N ARG A 212 -18.37 15.43 9.00
CA ARG A 212 -19.13 14.37 9.66
C ARG A 212 -19.46 14.83 11.07
N GLU A 213 -20.74 14.81 11.42
CA GLU A 213 -21.19 15.02 12.78
C GLU A 213 -20.70 13.89 13.70
N GLN A 214 -20.25 14.27 14.89
CA GLN A 214 -19.82 13.30 15.90
C GLN A 214 -21.02 12.92 16.78
N GLY A 215 -21.26 11.61 16.95
CA GLY A 215 -22.35 11.08 17.76
C GLY A 215 -22.05 9.67 18.26
N GLY A 216 -22.90 9.16 19.16
CA GLY A 216 -22.82 7.79 19.65
C GLY A 216 -23.29 6.77 18.60
N TYR A 217 -22.71 5.56 18.62
CA TYR A 217 -23.08 4.47 17.72
C TYR A 217 -23.55 3.25 18.52
N LEU A 218 -24.56 2.56 17.99
CA LEU A 218 -24.98 1.26 18.50
C LEU A 218 -24.18 0.15 17.82
N HIS A 219 -23.82 -0.88 18.58
CA HIS A 219 -23.11 -2.03 18.03
C HIS A 219 -23.99 -2.76 16.99
N PRO A 220 -23.52 -3.00 15.75
CA PRO A 220 -24.33 -3.60 14.69
C PRO A 220 -25.01 -4.91 15.07
N LEU A 221 -24.30 -5.81 15.79
CA LEU A 221 -24.89 -7.06 16.29
C LEU A 221 -26.09 -6.84 17.23
N LEU A 222 -26.06 -5.77 18.04
CA LEU A 222 -27.16 -5.46 18.95
C LEU A 222 -28.36 -4.88 18.20
N LEU A 223 -28.14 -4.14 17.11
CA LEU A 223 -29.21 -3.70 16.20
C LEU A 223 -29.94 -4.91 15.62
N VAL A 224 -29.19 -5.89 15.10
CA VAL A 224 -29.74 -7.14 14.58
C VAL A 224 -30.48 -7.92 15.68
N ARG A 225 -29.89 -8.07 16.87
CA ARG A 225 -30.56 -8.71 18.01
C ARG A 225 -31.91 -8.03 18.35
N MET A 226 -31.97 -6.70 18.34
CA MET A 226 -33.21 -5.96 18.59
C MET A 226 -34.26 -6.22 17.52
N GLU A 227 -33.85 -6.32 16.25
CA GLU A 227 -34.73 -6.65 15.14
C GLU A 227 -35.34 -8.06 15.28
N TYR A 228 -34.51 -9.08 15.55
CA TYR A 228 -35.00 -10.45 15.82
C TYR A 228 -35.96 -10.49 17.01
N ARG A 229 -35.63 -9.79 18.10
CA ARG A 229 -36.52 -9.70 19.27
C ARG A 229 -37.86 -9.08 18.90
N LYS A 230 -37.87 -8.02 18.08
CA LYS A 230 -39.10 -7.35 17.62
C LYS A 230 -39.94 -8.28 16.75
N ILE A 231 -39.33 -9.07 15.87
CA ILE A 231 -40.04 -10.03 15.02
C ILE A 231 -40.74 -11.09 15.87
N LEU A 232 -40.02 -11.73 16.81
CA LEU A 232 -40.58 -12.78 17.67
C LEU A 232 -41.72 -12.26 18.55
N ILE A 233 -41.56 -11.09 19.17
CA ILE A 233 -42.64 -10.45 19.94
C ILE A 233 -43.83 -10.10 19.04
N GLY A 234 -43.57 -9.62 17.81
CA GLY A 234 -44.62 -9.33 16.83
C GLY A 234 -45.41 -10.57 16.38
N MET A 235 -44.81 -11.75 16.47
CA MET A 235 -45.47 -13.05 16.25
C MET A 235 -46.19 -13.60 17.50
N GLY A 236 -46.10 -12.91 18.64
CA GLY A 236 -46.73 -13.31 19.90
C GLY A 236 -45.87 -14.23 20.79
N PHE A 237 -44.58 -14.38 20.52
CA PHE A 237 -43.67 -15.12 21.41
C PHE A 237 -43.28 -14.28 22.63
N GLU A 238 -43.06 -14.96 23.76
CA GLU A 238 -42.52 -14.37 24.99
C GLU A 238 -41.02 -14.69 25.14
N GLU A 239 -40.23 -13.72 25.64
CA GLU A 239 -38.79 -13.89 25.82
C GLU A 239 -38.51 -14.76 27.06
N MET A 240 -37.95 -15.95 26.84
CA MET A 240 -37.52 -16.84 27.93
C MET A 240 -36.21 -16.34 28.57
N PRO A 241 -36.07 -16.37 29.91
CA PRO A 241 -34.87 -15.92 30.59
C PRO A 241 -33.67 -16.82 30.29
N THR A 242 -32.55 -16.23 29.89
CA THR A 242 -31.32 -16.95 29.53
C THR A 242 -30.10 -16.47 30.34
N ASN A 243 -30.35 -16.05 31.58
CA ASN A 243 -29.38 -15.46 32.52
C ASN A 243 -28.30 -16.43 33.05
N LYS A 244 -28.16 -17.61 32.46
CA LYS A 244 -27.15 -18.63 32.78
C LYS A 244 -26.26 -18.87 31.57
N TRP A 245 -24.95 -18.70 31.76
CA TRP A 245 -23.94 -19.09 30.78
C TRP A 245 -23.37 -20.47 31.07
N VAL A 246 -23.25 -20.81 32.36
CA VAL A 246 -22.89 -22.14 32.82
C VAL A 246 -24.15 -22.95 32.97
N GLU A 247 -24.16 -24.14 32.38
CA GLU A 247 -25.21 -25.13 32.59
C GLU A 247 -24.65 -26.48 33.01
N SER A 248 -25.51 -27.29 33.64
CA SER A 248 -25.20 -28.69 33.91
C SER A 248 -25.29 -29.52 32.62
N SER A 249 -24.44 -30.53 32.47
CA SER A 249 -24.54 -31.52 31.38
C SER A 249 -25.93 -32.15 31.31
N PHE A 250 -26.60 -32.31 32.46
CA PHE A 250 -27.97 -32.79 32.52
C PHE A 250 -28.93 -31.92 31.69
N TRP A 251 -29.02 -30.62 31.97
CA TRP A 251 -29.92 -29.70 31.26
C TRP A 251 -29.47 -29.45 29.82
N ASN A 252 -28.15 -29.38 29.59
CA ASN A 252 -27.63 -29.11 28.26
C ASN A 252 -27.74 -30.30 27.31
N PHE A 253 -27.76 -31.53 27.80
CA PHE A 253 -27.77 -32.71 26.93
C PHE A 253 -28.73 -33.83 27.36
N ASP A 254 -28.68 -34.30 28.61
CA ASP A 254 -29.45 -35.49 29.03
C ASP A 254 -30.97 -35.25 28.97
N ALA A 255 -31.43 -34.08 29.40
CA ALA A 255 -32.82 -33.64 29.37
C ALA A 255 -33.37 -33.52 27.93
N LEU A 256 -32.50 -33.24 26.96
CA LEU A 256 -32.84 -33.15 25.53
C LEU A 256 -32.76 -34.51 24.82
N PHE A 257 -32.60 -35.59 25.58
CA PHE A 257 -32.48 -36.96 25.08
C PHE A 257 -31.28 -37.18 24.15
N GLN A 258 -30.20 -36.40 24.29
CA GLN A 258 -28.93 -36.65 23.60
C GLN A 258 -28.11 -37.68 24.39
N PRO A 259 -27.53 -38.74 23.81
CA PRO A 259 -26.81 -39.76 24.59
C PRO A 259 -25.50 -39.24 25.20
N GLN A 260 -25.04 -39.84 26.30
CA GLN A 260 -23.80 -39.43 26.99
C GLN A 260 -22.52 -39.70 26.18
N GLN A 261 -22.54 -40.71 25.31
CA GLN A 261 -21.42 -41.06 24.43
C GLN A 261 -21.38 -40.19 23.15
N HIS A 262 -22.24 -39.17 23.05
CA HIS A 262 -22.34 -38.35 21.84
C HIS A 262 -21.06 -37.50 21.66
N PRO A 263 -20.46 -37.45 20.45
CA PRO A 263 -19.22 -36.71 20.19
C PRO A 263 -19.27 -35.25 20.63
N ALA A 264 -20.40 -34.56 20.42
CA ALA A 264 -20.56 -33.17 20.86
C ALA A 264 -20.37 -32.92 22.38
N ARG A 265 -20.33 -33.97 23.22
CA ARG A 265 -20.01 -33.87 24.66
C ARG A 265 -18.52 -33.99 24.95
N ASP A 266 -17.67 -34.22 23.95
CA ASP A 266 -16.22 -34.30 24.11
C ASP A 266 -15.65 -32.93 24.53
N ALA A 267 -14.56 -32.94 25.29
CA ALA A 267 -13.85 -31.75 25.74
C ALA A 267 -13.28 -30.91 24.57
N HIS A 268 -13.11 -31.52 23.40
CA HIS A 268 -12.74 -30.79 22.18
C HIS A 268 -13.87 -29.93 21.62
N ASP A 269 -15.12 -30.31 21.83
CA ASP A 269 -16.31 -29.62 21.30
C ASP A 269 -17.01 -28.76 22.36
N THR A 270 -16.89 -29.13 23.64
CA THR A 270 -17.58 -28.49 24.76
C THR A 270 -16.62 -28.02 25.84
N PHE A 271 -16.75 -26.76 26.25
CA PHE A 271 -15.97 -26.21 27.36
C PHE A 271 -16.54 -26.62 28.71
N PHE A 272 -15.91 -27.59 29.36
CA PHE A 272 -16.23 -27.97 30.73
C PHE A 272 -15.65 -26.98 31.75
N ILE A 273 -16.38 -26.77 32.84
CA ILE A 273 -16.01 -25.86 33.92
C ILE A 273 -15.11 -26.58 34.90
N LYS A 274 -14.01 -25.94 35.30
CA LYS A 274 -13.12 -26.45 36.36
C LYS A 274 -13.62 -26.10 37.76
N GLN A 275 -14.22 -24.92 37.93
CA GLN A 275 -14.77 -24.46 39.20
C GLN A 275 -15.98 -23.54 38.96
N PRO A 276 -17.20 -23.88 39.40
CA PRO A 276 -17.59 -25.17 40.01
C PRO A 276 -17.68 -26.30 38.97
N ALA A 277 -16.94 -27.40 39.15
CA ALA A 277 -16.92 -28.52 38.19
C ALA A 277 -18.22 -29.32 38.15
N GLU A 278 -18.92 -29.41 39.29
CA GLU A 278 -20.17 -30.15 39.42
C GLU A 278 -21.30 -29.22 39.89
N CYS A 279 -22.51 -29.47 39.39
CA CYS A 279 -23.72 -28.83 39.91
C CYS A 279 -24.18 -29.49 41.22
N SER A 280 -24.94 -28.73 42.02
CA SER A 280 -25.58 -29.29 43.22
C SER A 280 -26.73 -30.21 42.80
N LEU A 281 -26.86 -31.36 43.45
CA LEU A 281 -28.00 -32.27 43.25
C LEU A 281 -29.35 -31.63 43.63
N GLU A 282 -29.33 -30.55 44.41
CA GLU A 282 -30.54 -29.79 44.73
C GLU A 282 -31.02 -28.93 43.55
N SER A 283 -30.13 -28.61 42.61
CA SER A 283 -30.47 -27.82 41.41
C SER A 283 -31.12 -28.64 40.29
N ILE A 284 -31.20 -29.96 40.45
CA ILE A 284 -31.82 -30.85 39.47
C ILE A 284 -32.93 -31.67 40.15
N PRO A 285 -34.17 -31.65 39.63
CA PRO A 285 -35.26 -32.45 40.19
C PRO A 285 -34.94 -33.95 40.10
N LYS A 286 -34.78 -34.61 41.25
CA LYS A 286 -34.41 -36.04 41.34
C LYS A 286 -35.40 -36.93 40.58
N ASP A 287 -36.69 -36.66 40.73
CA ASP A 287 -37.76 -37.40 40.06
C ASP A 287 -37.59 -37.34 38.52
N TYR A 288 -37.18 -36.19 38.00
CA TYR A 288 -36.96 -36.02 36.57
C TYR A 288 -35.67 -36.72 36.11
N VAL A 289 -34.60 -36.67 36.89
CA VAL A 289 -33.36 -37.43 36.61
C VAL A 289 -33.64 -38.92 36.51
N ASP A 290 -34.45 -39.47 37.40
CA ASP A 290 -34.80 -40.90 37.37
C ASP A 290 -35.60 -41.28 36.12
N VAL A 291 -36.52 -40.42 35.69
CA VAL A 291 -37.25 -40.61 34.42
C VAL A 291 -36.29 -40.57 33.24
N VAL A 292 -35.40 -39.58 33.17
CA VAL A 292 -34.41 -39.45 32.09
C VAL A 292 -33.45 -40.63 32.07
N ARG A 293 -32.89 -41.03 33.21
CA ARG A 293 -32.03 -42.22 33.31
C ARG A 293 -32.74 -43.46 32.77
N LYS A 294 -33.96 -43.74 33.24
CA LYS A 294 -34.72 -44.90 32.78
C LYS A 294 -34.97 -44.88 31.28
N THR A 295 -35.38 -43.75 30.71
CA THR A 295 -35.67 -43.65 29.27
C THR A 295 -34.41 -43.75 28.41
N HIS A 296 -33.28 -43.27 28.88
CA HIS A 296 -31.98 -43.42 28.19
C HIS A 296 -31.48 -44.87 28.24
N GLU A 297 -31.53 -45.53 29.40
CA GLU A 297 -30.97 -46.87 29.58
C GLU A 297 -31.87 -47.96 28.97
N VAL A 298 -33.10 -48.09 29.47
CA VAL A 298 -33.99 -49.23 29.15
C VAL A 298 -35.12 -48.86 28.21
N GLY A 299 -35.31 -47.56 27.95
CA GLY A 299 -36.42 -47.04 27.16
C GLY A 299 -37.68 -46.77 27.98
N GLY A 300 -38.73 -46.36 27.29
CA GLY A 300 -39.97 -45.84 27.88
C GLY A 300 -40.72 -44.98 26.88
N PHE A 301 -41.99 -44.66 27.17
CA PHE A 301 -42.84 -43.82 26.31
C PHE A 301 -42.91 -44.28 24.84
N GLY A 302 -42.81 -45.59 24.58
CA GLY A 302 -42.80 -46.17 23.23
C GLY A 302 -41.42 -46.22 22.55
N SER A 303 -40.37 -45.68 23.18
CA SER A 303 -38.98 -45.79 22.74
C SER A 303 -38.26 -46.98 23.39
N ILE A 304 -37.29 -47.54 22.68
CA ILE A 304 -36.40 -48.60 23.17
C ILE A 304 -35.18 -48.07 23.95
N GLY A 305 -35.06 -46.75 24.10
CA GLY A 305 -33.89 -46.10 24.70
C GLY A 305 -32.62 -46.26 23.88
N TYR A 306 -31.49 -45.89 24.47
CA TYR A 306 -30.16 -46.03 23.88
C TYR A 306 -29.43 -47.31 24.31
N ARG A 307 -29.93 -48.02 25.32
CA ARG A 307 -29.39 -49.34 25.76
C ARG A 307 -27.91 -49.29 26.15
N TYR A 308 -27.55 -48.27 26.91
CA TYR A 308 -26.25 -48.11 27.56
C TYR A 308 -26.44 -47.80 29.04
N ASP A 309 -25.38 -47.89 29.84
CA ASP A 309 -25.40 -47.53 31.26
C ASP A 309 -25.26 -46.00 31.41
N TRP A 310 -26.29 -45.35 31.95
CA TRP A 310 -26.31 -43.90 32.09
C TRP A 310 -25.64 -43.49 33.40
N SER A 311 -24.66 -42.58 33.32
CA SER A 311 -23.87 -42.14 34.47
C SER A 311 -24.40 -40.82 35.04
N LEU A 312 -24.80 -40.83 36.30
CA LEU A 312 -25.18 -39.61 37.02
C LEU A 312 -23.99 -38.63 37.14
N GLN A 313 -22.77 -39.15 37.25
CA GLN A 313 -21.58 -38.30 37.39
C GLN A 313 -21.30 -37.47 36.13
N GLU A 314 -21.60 -38.02 34.94
CA GLU A 314 -21.44 -37.28 33.69
C GLU A 314 -22.41 -36.11 33.59
N SER A 315 -23.62 -36.33 34.08
CA SER A 315 -24.73 -35.37 34.06
C SER A 315 -24.51 -34.20 35.03
N LYS A 316 -23.72 -34.41 36.08
CA LYS A 316 -23.38 -33.38 37.06
C LYS A 316 -22.35 -32.39 36.58
N LYS A 317 -21.52 -32.74 35.59
CA LYS A 317 -20.46 -31.86 35.10
C LYS A 317 -21.05 -30.55 34.61
N ASN A 318 -20.45 -29.44 35.01
CA ASN A 318 -20.82 -28.12 34.50
C ASN A 318 -20.03 -27.81 33.24
N LEU A 319 -20.67 -27.09 32.32
CA LEU A 319 -20.12 -26.67 31.04
C LEU A 319 -20.60 -25.26 30.67
N LEU A 320 -19.94 -24.62 29.73
CA LEU A 320 -20.48 -23.45 29.06
C LEU A 320 -21.57 -23.90 28.09
N ARG A 321 -22.76 -23.33 28.23
CA ARG A 321 -23.94 -23.65 27.42
C ARG A 321 -23.59 -23.62 25.93
N THR A 322 -23.75 -24.77 25.27
CA THR A 322 -23.39 -24.92 23.86
C THR A 322 -24.49 -24.41 22.91
N HIS A 323 -25.74 -24.40 23.37
CA HIS A 323 -26.90 -23.96 22.60
C HIS A 323 -28.05 -23.47 23.49
N THR A 324 -28.93 -22.63 22.95
CA THR A 324 -30.06 -22.05 23.71
C THR A 324 -31.21 -23.02 23.97
N THR A 325 -31.23 -24.21 23.38
CA THR A 325 -32.25 -25.26 23.64
C THR A 325 -32.29 -25.67 25.11
N ALA A 326 -31.15 -25.58 25.81
CA ALA A 326 -31.02 -25.86 27.23
C ALA A 326 -31.59 -24.75 28.14
N GLY A 327 -31.96 -23.60 27.56
CA GLY A 327 -32.55 -22.49 28.30
C GLY A 327 -34.00 -22.78 28.67
N MET A 328 -34.19 -23.54 29.75
CA MET A 328 -35.43 -23.60 30.52
C MET A 328 -35.27 -22.93 31.87
#